data_AF-A0A7C4YLZ4-F1
#
_entry.id   AF-A0A7C4YLZ4-F1
#
_cell.length_a   1.000
_cell.length_b   1.000
_cell.length_c   1.000
_cell.angle_alpha   90.00
_cell.angle_beta   90.00
_cell.angle_gamma   90.00
#
_symmetry.space_group_name_H-M   'P 1'
#
loop_
_entity.id
_entity.type
_entity.pdbx_description
1 polymer ?
#
loop_
_entity_poly.entity_id
_entity_poly.type
_entity_poly.pdbx_seq_one_letter_code
_entity_poly.pdbx_strand_id
1 'polypeptide(L)'
;MANKRPLTSEEISAIVDGFEPIDIEEMEMMAKLPPGERWLIPYRKAEAIRTDLRNKLRKDFPELSLSEINMKMLRSLTPVRMGKSYTEPAYHELFG
;
A
#
# COMPACT_ATOMS: atom_id res chain seq x y z
N MET A 1 25.29 2.20 -17.75
CA MET A 1 24.73 1.21 -16.80
C MET A 1 25.09 1.66 -15.41
N ALA A 2 24.11 1.90 -14.53
CA ALA A 2 24.40 2.35 -13.16
C ALA A 2 25.05 1.19 -12.39
N ASN A 3 26.28 1.38 -11.91
CA ASN A 3 26.94 0.45 -11.01
C ASN A 3 26.12 0.34 -9.72
N LYS A 4 25.34 -0.73 -9.58
CA LYS A 4 24.62 -1.02 -8.34
C LYS A 4 25.61 -1.61 -7.35
N ARG A 5 26.11 -0.80 -6.40
CA ARG A 5 26.85 -1.33 -5.27
C ARG A 5 25.90 -2.12 -4.36
N PRO A 6 26.36 -3.21 -3.72
CA PRO A 6 25.59 -3.87 -2.68
C PRO A 6 25.36 -2.91 -1.50
N LEU A 7 24.22 -3.09 -0.83
CA LEU A 7 23.88 -2.35 0.39
C LEU A 7 24.69 -2.88 1.58
N THR A 8 25.02 -2.00 2.52
CA THR A 8 25.61 -2.39 3.81
C THR A 8 24.55 -2.96 4.74
N SER A 9 24.97 -3.71 5.77
CA SER A 9 24.05 -4.24 6.78
C SER A 9 23.26 -3.14 7.50
N GLU A 10 23.86 -1.97 7.73
CA GLU A 10 23.21 -0.80 8.33
C GLU A 10 22.13 -0.22 7.41
N GLU A 11 22.41 -0.14 6.11
CA GLU A 11 21.43 0.31 5.10
C GLU A 11 20.26 -0.67 4.99
N ILE A 12 20.52 -1.97 5.08
CA ILE A 12 19.47 -2.99 5.11
C ILE A 12 18.65 -2.86 6.40
N SER A 13 19.31 -2.70 7.55
CA SER A 13 18.64 -2.52 8.85
C SER A 13 17.69 -1.34 8.83
N ALA A 14 18.12 -0.18 8.29
CA ALA A 14 17.29 1.01 8.17
C ALA A 14 16.08 0.83 7.25
N ILE A 15 16.16 -0.06 6.24
CA ILE A 15 15.03 -0.38 5.35
C ILE A 15 13.99 -1.23 6.08
N VAL A 16 14.43 -2.13 6.97
CA VAL A 16 13.53 -3.04 7.70
C VAL A 16 13.07 -2.49 9.06
N ASP A 17 13.57 -1.31 9.47
CA ASP A 17 13.35 -0.68 10.79
C ASP A 17 11.90 -0.19 11.06
N GLY A 18 10.94 -0.60 10.23
CA GLY A 18 9.52 -0.30 10.41
C GLY A 18 8.61 -1.47 10.05
N PHE A 19 9.17 -2.67 9.88
CA PHE A 19 8.39 -3.86 9.57
C PHE A 19 7.90 -4.47 10.89
N GLU A 20 6.59 -4.64 10.99
CA GLU A 20 6.01 -5.41 12.07
C GLU A 20 6.36 -6.90 11.90
N PRO A 21 6.36 -7.70 12.98
CA PRO A 21 6.62 -9.14 12.88
C PRO A 21 5.77 -9.85 11.81
N ILE A 22 4.53 -9.39 11.61
CA ILE A 22 3.62 -9.93 10.59
C ILE A 22 4.09 -9.63 9.16
N ASP A 23 4.77 -8.51 8.93
CA ASP A 23 5.32 -8.16 7.61
C ASP A 23 6.46 -9.13 7.23
N ILE A 24 7.25 -9.54 8.22
CA ILE A 24 8.34 -10.51 8.04
C ILE A 24 7.76 -11.88 7.67
N GLU A 25 6.74 -12.34 8.39
CA GLU A 25 6.04 -13.59 8.08
C GLU A 25 5.40 -13.55 6.68
N GLU A 26 4.75 -12.45 6.31
CA GLU A 26 4.16 -12.27 4.97
C GLU A 26 5.25 -12.34 3.88
N MET A 27 6.43 -11.75 4.12
CA MET A 27 7.57 -11.82 3.21
C MET A 27 8.15 -13.22 3.07
N GLU A 28 8.28 -13.96 4.17
CA GLU A 28 8.73 -15.35 4.14
C GLU A 28 7.75 -16.26 3.39
N MET A 29 6.44 -16.04 3.56
CA MET A 29 5.41 -16.76 2.82
C MET A 29 5.46 -16.43 1.32
N MET A 30 5.59 -15.15 0.95
CA MET A 30 5.73 -14.72 -0.43
C MET A 30 7.02 -15.26 -1.08
N ALA A 31 8.12 -15.37 -0.33
CA ALA A 31 9.38 -15.89 -0.85
C ALA A 31 9.27 -17.35 -1.33
N LYS A 32 8.37 -18.14 -0.72
CA LYS A 32 8.10 -19.54 -1.10
C LYS A 32 7.30 -19.68 -2.39
N LEU A 33 6.66 -18.60 -2.88
CA LEU A 33 5.92 -18.61 -4.13
C LEU A 33 6.84 -18.42 -5.35
N PRO A 34 6.47 -18.97 -6.53
CA PRO A 34 7.13 -18.67 -7.79
C PRO A 34 7.20 -17.15 -8.04
N PRO A 35 8.28 -16.61 -8.63
CA PRO A 35 8.43 -15.17 -8.85
C PRO A 35 7.23 -14.53 -9.57
N GLY A 36 6.62 -15.25 -10.51
CA GLY A 36 5.44 -14.81 -11.26
C GLY A 36 4.13 -14.79 -10.46
N GLU A 37 4.13 -15.28 -9.21
CA GLU A 37 2.94 -15.36 -8.36
C GLU A 37 3.05 -14.47 -7.11
N ARG A 38 4.25 -14.00 -6.77
CA ARG A 38 4.49 -13.15 -5.58
C ARG A 38 3.67 -11.86 -5.58
N TRP A 39 3.31 -11.33 -6.75
CA TRP A 39 2.51 -10.12 -6.88
C TRP A 39 1.00 -10.36 -6.69
N LEU A 40 0.53 -11.59 -6.85
CA LEU A 40 -0.89 -11.90 -6.93
C LEU A 40 -1.61 -11.71 -5.59
N ILE A 41 -0.97 -12.10 -4.48
CA ILE A 41 -1.53 -11.96 -3.14
C ILE A 41 -1.68 -10.46 -2.77
N PRO A 42 -0.62 -9.63 -2.86
CA PRO A 42 -0.74 -8.19 -2.65
C PRO A 42 -1.79 -7.54 -3.57
N TYR A 43 -1.85 -7.95 -4.84
CA TYR A 43 -2.82 -7.43 -5.79
C TYR A 43 -4.26 -7.71 -5.35
N ARG A 44 -4.57 -8.95 -4.96
CA ARG A 44 -5.90 -9.33 -4.47
C ARG A 44 -6.28 -8.57 -3.20
N LYS A 45 -5.34 -8.40 -2.27
CA LYS A 45 -5.53 -7.61 -1.04
C LYS A 45 -5.86 -6.15 -1.37
N ALA A 46 -5.13 -5.53 -2.30
CA ALA A 46 -5.38 -4.17 -2.76
C ALA A 46 -6.75 -4.02 -3.45
N GLU A 47 -7.14 -4.98 -4.29
CA GLU A 47 -8.45 -4.95 -4.96
C GLU A 47 -9.63 -5.16 -3.99
N ALA A 48 -9.45 -5.97 -2.94
CA ALA A 48 -10.43 -6.11 -1.86
C ALA A 48 -10.65 -4.77 -1.13
N ILE A 49 -9.57 -4.12 -0.70
CA ILE A 49 -9.62 -2.81 -0.03
C ILE A 49 -10.33 -1.77 -0.91
N ARG A 50 -10.00 -1.72 -2.22
CA ARG A 50 -10.65 -0.81 -3.17
C ARG A 50 -12.14 -1.09 -3.32
N THR A 51 -12.52 -2.36 -3.33
CA THR A 51 -13.92 -2.78 -3.45
C THR A 51 -14.71 -2.39 -2.22
N ASP A 52 -14.18 -2.63 -1.02
CA ASP A 52 -14.82 -2.24 0.23
C ASP A 52 -14.99 -0.72 0.34
N LEU A 53 -13.94 0.03 0.00
CA LEU A 53 -14.00 1.49 -0.06
C LEU A 53 -15.04 1.99 -1.07
N ARG A 54 -15.10 1.38 -2.26
CA ARG A 54 -16.12 1.72 -3.28
C ARG A 54 -17.54 1.50 -2.74
N ASN A 55 -17.77 0.37 -2.09
CA ASN A 55 -19.08 0.01 -1.56
C ASN A 55 -19.50 0.96 -0.43
N LYS A 56 -18.56 1.30 0.46
CA LYS A 56 -18.78 2.31 1.50
C LYS A 56 -19.15 3.66 0.90
N LEU A 57 -18.37 4.16 -0.06
CA LEU A 57 -18.63 5.45 -0.70
C LEU A 57 -19.98 5.48 -1.43
N ARG A 58 -20.38 4.37 -2.09
CA ARG A 58 -21.71 4.28 -2.73
C ARG A 58 -22.85 4.33 -1.72
N LYS A 59 -22.67 3.78 -0.52
CA LYS A 59 -23.66 3.82 0.55
C LYS A 59 -23.76 5.22 1.16
N ASP A 60 -22.61 5.87 1.37
CA ASP A 60 -22.52 7.17 2.02
C ASP A 60 -22.93 8.33 1.08
N PHE A 61 -22.76 8.15 -0.24
CA PHE A 61 -23.06 9.15 -1.28
C PHE A 61 -23.88 8.54 -2.43
N PRO A 62 -25.13 8.10 -2.20
CA PRO A 62 -25.95 7.43 -3.20
C PRO A 62 -26.33 8.33 -4.40
N GLU A 63 -26.25 9.64 -4.25
CA GLU A 63 -26.50 10.63 -5.29
C GLU A 63 -25.39 10.76 -6.32
N LEU A 64 -24.18 10.28 -6.00
CA LEU A 64 -23.02 10.41 -6.86
C LEU A 64 -22.99 9.34 -7.95
N SER A 65 -22.58 9.77 -9.13
CA SER A 65 -22.28 8.85 -10.23
C SER A 65 -21.07 7.97 -9.91
N LEU A 66 -20.94 6.86 -10.63
CA LEU A 66 -19.77 5.98 -10.50
C LEU A 66 -18.45 6.71 -10.77
N SER A 67 -18.44 7.67 -11.69
CA SER A 67 -17.25 8.48 -12.00
C SER A 67 -16.82 9.30 -10.78
N GLU A 68 -17.76 9.96 -10.11
CA GLU A 68 -17.50 10.78 -8.92
C GLU A 68 -17.06 9.92 -7.72
N ILE A 69 -17.67 8.75 -7.55
CA ILE A 69 -17.23 7.76 -6.54
C ILE A 69 -15.79 7.33 -6.81
N ASN A 70 -15.43 7.04 -8.06
CA ASN A 70 -14.07 6.66 -8.42
C ASN A 70 -13.07 7.80 -8.15
N MET A 71 -13.45 9.06 -8.39
CA MET A 71 -12.62 10.21 -8.06
C MET A 71 -12.41 10.36 -6.54
N LYS A 72 -13.44 10.12 -5.73
CA LYS A 72 -13.31 10.09 -4.26
C LYS A 72 -12.39 8.97 -3.81
N MET A 73 -12.54 7.77 -4.38
CA MET A 73 -11.66 6.64 -4.08
C MET A 73 -10.20 6.95 -4.43
N LEU A 74 -9.95 7.52 -5.62
CA LEU A 74 -8.62 7.94 -6.05
C LEU A 74 -8.01 8.94 -5.06
N ARG A 75 -8.78 9.93 -4.62
CA ARG A 75 -8.35 10.90 -3.61
C ARG A 75 -8.00 10.24 -2.27
N SER A 76 -8.77 9.26 -1.82
CA SER A 76 -8.53 8.56 -0.55
C SER A 76 -7.29 7.66 -0.58
N LEU A 77 -6.97 7.07 -1.74
CA LEU A 77 -5.84 6.14 -1.89
C LEU A 77 -4.56 6.82 -2.38
N THR A 78 -4.66 8.08 -2.83
CA THR A 78 -3.52 8.84 -3.33
C THR A 78 -3.17 9.92 -2.31
N PRO A 79 -2.03 9.82 -1.60
CA PRO A 79 -1.58 10.92 -0.76
C PRO A 79 -1.39 12.16 -1.64
N VAL A 80 -2.09 13.24 -1.30
CA VAL A 80 -1.94 14.53 -1.99
C VAL A 80 -0.59 15.11 -1.58
N ARG A 81 0.43 14.95 -2.43
CA ARG A 81 1.78 15.49 -2.21
C ARG A 81 1.81 16.99 -2.54
N MET A 82 1.33 17.83 -1.63
CA MET A 82 1.52 19.28 -1.72
C MET A 82 2.89 19.64 -1.15
N GLY A 83 3.88 19.81 -2.02
CA GLY A 83 5.21 20.30 -1.62
C GLY A 83 6.07 19.26 -0.87
N LYS A 84 7.39 19.41 -0.98
CA LYS A 84 8.37 18.47 -0.44
C LYS A 84 8.44 18.54 1.10
N SER A 85 8.14 17.44 1.79
CA SER A 85 9.01 16.86 2.84
C SER A 85 8.48 15.49 3.24
N TYR A 86 9.31 14.47 3.06
CA TYR A 86 9.09 13.13 3.58
C TYR A 86 9.25 13.16 5.11
N THR A 87 8.14 13.05 5.83
CA THR A 87 8.10 12.43 7.16
C THR A 87 6.69 11.89 7.37
N GLU A 88 6.62 10.55 7.44
CA GLU A 88 5.52 9.70 7.94
C GLU A 88 4.39 9.27 6.97
N PRO A 89 4.06 7.96 6.91
CA PRO A 89 2.96 7.44 6.11
C PRO A 89 1.59 7.73 6.75
N ALA A 90 0.64 8.19 5.92
CA ALA A 90 -0.70 8.64 6.29
C ALA A 90 -1.70 7.53 6.72
N TYR A 91 -1.24 6.40 7.25
CA TYR A 91 -2.10 5.26 7.60
C TYR A 91 -2.17 4.92 9.09
N HIS A 92 -1.67 5.79 9.99
CA HIS A 92 -1.68 5.50 11.42
C HIS A 92 -3.02 5.72 12.16
N GLU A 93 -4.10 6.18 11.50
CA GLU A 93 -5.32 6.60 12.22
C GLU A 93 -6.60 5.81 11.88
N LEU A 94 -6.54 4.75 11.07
CA LEU A 94 -7.76 3.98 10.72
C LEU A 94 -7.88 2.61 11.41
N PHE A 95 -6.93 2.27 12.28
CA PHE A 95 -7.02 1.10 13.16
C PHE A 95 -6.63 1.50 14.59
N GLY A 96 -7.58 2.14 15.27
CA GLY A 96 -7.62 2.37 16.72
C GLY A 96 -9.03 2.13 17.22
#